data_AF-A0A352DWH1-F1
#
_entry.id   AF-A0A352DWH1-F1
#
_cell.length_a   1.000
_cell.length_b   1.000
_cell.length_c   1.000
_cell.angle_alpha   90.00
_cell.angle_beta   90.00
_cell.angle_gamma   90.00
#
_symmetry.space_group_name_H-M   'P 1'
#
loop_
_entity.id
_entity.type
_entity.pdbx_description
1 polymer ?
#
loop_
_entity_poly.entity_id
_entity_poly.type
_entity_poly.pdbx_seq_one_letter_code
_entity_poly.pdbx_strand_id
1 'polypeptide(L)'
;ADLTASRIHPEVRRTVSMWTECGMIACDFNAKTLRVVTASPSVRSGTFAAARVPAAERPALREGFFSTVLPLEQSTVPEGNAIAAEHDDFLEAVRTGRPPLVTAAAGAAALEIAARVLEAMECTRFGVGRPEAVPTATGPFIPHRKTA
;
A
#
# COMPACT_ATOMS: atom_id res chain seq x y z
N ALA A 1 6.25 -5.91 4.95
CA ALA A 1 5.03 -5.29 4.40
C ALA A 1 4.18 -4.87 5.57
N ASP A 2 3.56 -3.69 5.51
CA ASP A 2 2.67 -3.21 6.57
C ASP A 2 1.23 -3.40 6.11
N LEU A 3 0.44 -4.12 6.92
CA LEU A 3 -0.96 -4.43 6.62
C LEU A 3 -1.84 -3.91 7.74
N THR A 4 -2.83 -3.10 7.37
CA THR A 4 -3.86 -2.62 8.30
C THR A 4 -5.21 -3.19 7.88
N ALA A 5 -5.88 -3.87 8.81
CA ALA A 5 -7.24 -4.34 8.63
C ALA A 5 -8.10 -3.90 9.82
N SER A 6 -9.31 -3.40 9.55
CA SER A 6 -10.24 -2.99 10.59
C SER A 6 -11.66 -3.30 10.19
N ARG A 7 -12.42 -3.89 11.13
CA ARG A 7 -13.86 -4.16 10.98
C ARG A 7 -14.75 -3.00 11.48
N ILE A 8 -14.15 -2.00 12.12
CA ILE A 8 -14.85 -0.88 12.77
C ILE A 8 -14.40 0.48 12.24
N HIS A 9 -13.64 0.50 11.14
CA HIS A 9 -13.25 1.74 10.50
C HIS A 9 -14.51 2.42 9.93
N PRO A 10 -14.71 3.74 10.12
CA PRO A 10 -15.92 4.43 9.68
C PRO A 10 -16.06 4.50 8.15
N GLU A 11 -14.94 4.42 7.43
CA GLU A 11 -14.90 4.40 5.97
C GLU A 11 -14.53 3.02 5.44
N VAL A 12 -15.21 2.57 4.38
CA VAL A 12 -14.82 1.35 3.66
C VAL A 12 -13.59 1.65 2.81
N ARG A 13 -12.48 0.95 3.07
CA ARG A 13 -11.21 1.13 2.35
C ARG A 13 -10.59 -0.21 1.99
N ARG A 14 -10.23 -0.38 0.72
CA ARG A 14 -9.43 -1.51 0.22
C ARG A 14 -8.37 -0.98 -0.72
N THR A 15 -7.19 -0.71 -0.18
CA THR A 15 -6.10 -0.08 -0.92
C THR A 15 -4.80 -0.82 -0.68
N VAL A 16 -3.96 -0.92 -1.71
CA VAL A 16 -2.59 -1.41 -1.62
C VAL A 16 -1.67 -0.39 -2.26
N SER A 17 -0.50 -0.18 -1.66
CA SER A 17 0.57 0.60 -2.26
C SER A 17 1.86 -0.21 -2.25
N MET A 18 2.59 -0.14 -3.34
CA MET A 18 3.79 -0.91 -3.61
C MET A 18 4.87 0.04 -4.10
N TRP A 19 6.08 -0.13 -3.59
CA TRP A 19 7.25 0.61 -4.01
C TRP A 19 8.23 -0.35 -4.65
N THR A 20 8.81 0.11 -5.76
CA THR A 20 9.79 -0.62 -6.55
C THR A 20 10.96 0.30 -6.84
N GLU A 21 12.04 -0.22 -7.41
CA GLU A 21 13.18 0.58 -7.87
C GLU A 21 12.78 1.59 -8.96
N CYS A 22 11.72 1.31 -9.73
CA CYS A 22 11.30 2.11 -10.87
C CYS A 22 10.15 3.08 -10.58
N GLY A 23 9.50 2.96 -9.42
CA GLY A 23 8.31 3.75 -9.12
C GLY A 23 7.43 3.22 -7.99
N MET A 24 6.26 3.84 -7.85
CA MET A 24 5.24 3.50 -6.87
C MET A 24 3.92 3.19 -7.58
N ILE A 25 3.24 2.15 -7.13
CA ILE A 25 1.92 1.74 -7.61
C ILE A 25 0.97 1.82 -6.43
N ALA A 26 -0.15 2.54 -6.59
CA ALA A 26 -1.25 2.57 -5.66
C ALA A 26 -2.51 2.04 -6.33
N CYS A 27 -3.14 1.05 -5.70
CA CYS A 27 -4.38 0.44 -6.13
C CYS A 27 -5.49 0.77 -5.13
N ASP A 28 -6.63 1.22 -5.61
CA ASP A 28 -7.88 1.25 -4.88
C ASP A 28 -8.83 0.21 -5.46
N PHE A 29 -9.05 -0.87 -4.72
CA PHE A 29 -9.92 -1.98 -5.12
C PHE A 29 -11.40 -1.63 -5.00
N ASN A 30 -11.77 -0.65 -4.15
CA ASN A 30 -13.16 -0.21 -4.04
C ASN A 30 -13.53 0.68 -5.24
N ALA A 31 -12.68 1.65 -5.56
CA ALA A 31 -12.87 2.54 -6.71
C ALA A 31 -12.47 1.90 -8.06
N LYS A 32 -11.83 0.73 -8.05
CA LYS A 32 -11.24 0.06 -9.22
C LYS A 32 -10.29 0.98 -10.00
N THR A 33 -9.41 1.67 -9.27
CA THR A 33 -8.43 2.61 -9.88
C THR A 33 -7.00 2.21 -9.57
N LEU A 34 -6.13 2.45 -10.53
CA LEU A 34 -4.68 2.31 -10.41
C LEU A 34 -4.04 3.68 -10.61
N ARG A 35 -3.04 3.97 -9.78
CA ARG A 35 -2.19 5.14 -9.87
C ARG A 35 -0.74 4.66 -9.91
N VAL A 36 -0.05 4.97 -10.99
CA VAL A 36 1.34 4.55 -11.20
C VAL A 36 2.19 5.80 -11.29
N VAL A 37 3.13 5.93 -10.36
CA VAL A 37 4.15 6.98 -10.39
C VAL A 37 5.44 6.34 -10.88
N THR A 38 5.96 6.80 -12.00
CA THR A 38 7.24 6.31 -12.54
C THR A 38 8.34 7.35 -12.38
N ALA A 39 9.58 6.91 -12.26
CA ALA A 39 10.72 7.83 -12.34
C ALA A 39 10.90 8.34 -13.78
N SER A 40 11.14 9.63 -13.98
CA SER A 40 11.60 10.14 -15.29
C SER A 40 13.05 9.71 -15.58
N PRO A 41 13.54 9.84 -16.82
CA PRO A 41 14.95 9.59 -17.14
C PRO A 41 15.93 10.43 -16.32
N SER A 42 15.57 11.67 -15.97
CA SER A 42 16.44 12.56 -15.17
C SER A 42 16.51 12.13 -13.71
N VAL A 43 15.42 11.61 -13.15
CA VAL A 43 15.42 10.99 -11.81
C VAL A 43 16.22 9.69 -11.82
N ARG A 44 16.01 8.81 -12.80
CA ARG A 44 16.75 7.53 -12.91
C ARG A 44 18.26 7.73 -13.07
N SER A 45 18.67 8.74 -13.83
CA SER A 45 20.09 9.07 -14.03
C SER A 45 20.71 9.86 -12.88
N GLY A 46 19.92 10.25 -11.87
CA GLY A 46 20.38 11.09 -10.75
C GLY A 46 20.72 12.53 -11.13
N THR A 47 20.38 12.96 -12.36
CA THR A 47 20.64 14.32 -12.84
C THR A 47 19.61 15.33 -12.30
N PHE A 48 18.41 14.87 -11.98
CA PHE A 48 17.43 15.68 -11.27
C PHE A 48 17.74 15.74 -9.78
N ALA A 49 17.87 16.95 -9.23
CA ALA A 49 18.02 17.19 -7.80
C ALA A 49 17.10 18.32 -7.34
N ALA A 50 16.01 17.98 -6.63
CA ALA A 50 15.01 18.95 -6.17
C ALA A 50 15.62 20.11 -5.36
N ALA A 51 16.65 19.84 -4.55
CA ALA A 51 17.35 20.84 -3.75
C ALA A 51 18.10 21.90 -4.60
N ARG A 52 18.44 21.58 -5.86
CA ARG A 52 19.15 22.48 -6.78
C ARG A 52 18.23 23.34 -7.62
N VAL A 53 16.91 23.17 -7.50
CA VAL A 53 15.92 23.95 -8.26
C VAL A 53 15.85 25.38 -7.72
N PRO A 54 16.12 26.41 -8.55
CA PRO A 54 16.04 27.81 -8.16
C PRO A 54 14.67 28.18 -7.60
N ALA A 55 14.63 29.06 -6.61
CA ALA A 55 13.38 29.43 -5.94
C ALA A 55 12.32 29.99 -6.90
N ALA A 56 12.73 30.70 -7.95
CA ALA A 56 11.86 31.25 -8.98
C ALA A 56 11.15 30.17 -9.82
N GLU A 57 11.75 28.99 -9.98
CA GLU A 57 11.22 27.89 -10.83
C GLU A 57 10.39 26.86 -10.03
N ARG A 58 10.49 26.88 -8.69
CA ARG A 58 9.77 25.95 -7.82
C ARG A 58 8.25 25.95 -8.01
N PRO A 59 7.55 27.09 -8.22
CA PRO A 59 6.11 27.07 -8.45
C PRO A 59 5.75 26.28 -9.71
N ALA A 60 6.43 26.56 -10.83
CA ALA A 60 6.20 25.85 -12.10
C ALA A 60 6.54 24.36 -12.00
N LEU A 61 7.66 24.03 -11.33
CA LEU A 61 8.05 22.65 -11.10
C LEU A 61 7.02 21.90 -10.26
N ARG A 62 6.48 22.52 -9.21
CA ARG A 62 5.46 21.91 -8.34
C ARG A 62 4.22 21.55 -9.14
N GLU A 63 3.79 22.43 -10.03
CA GLU A 63 2.61 22.21 -10.88
C GLU A 63 2.84 21.12 -11.93
N GLY A 64 4.03 21.08 -12.53
CA GLY A 64 4.41 20.06 -13.53
C GLY A 64 5.10 18.81 -12.96
N PHE A 65 5.18 18.64 -11.65
CA PHE A 65 6.04 17.62 -11.04
C PHE A 65 5.61 16.21 -11.42
N PHE A 66 4.30 15.94 -11.32
CA PHE A 66 3.70 14.66 -11.63
C PHE A 66 3.40 14.45 -13.12
N SER A 67 3.78 15.39 -13.97
CA SER A 67 3.75 15.22 -15.43
C SER A 67 5.16 15.02 -16.01
N THR A 68 6.19 15.63 -15.41
CA THR A 68 7.54 15.67 -15.99
C THR A 68 8.60 14.94 -15.19
N VAL A 69 8.63 15.10 -13.86
CA VAL A 69 9.70 14.56 -13.00
C VAL A 69 9.35 13.16 -12.53
N LEU A 70 8.14 12.98 -12.01
CA LEU A 70 7.59 11.70 -11.60
C LEU A 70 6.21 11.51 -12.25
N PRO A 71 6.17 11.17 -13.56
CA PRO A 71 4.92 11.00 -14.27
C PRO A 71 3.94 10.10 -13.52
N LEU A 72 2.75 10.63 -13.25
CA LEU A 72 1.63 9.93 -12.66
C LEU A 72 0.65 9.54 -13.75
N GLU A 73 0.48 8.25 -13.95
CA GLU A 73 -0.56 7.68 -14.78
C GLU A 73 -1.71 7.17 -13.91
N GLN A 74 -2.94 7.44 -14.33
CA GLN A 74 -4.13 6.93 -13.68
C GLN A 74 -4.95 6.13 -14.68
N SER A 75 -5.35 4.92 -14.30
CA SER A 75 -6.22 4.07 -15.10
C SER A 75 -7.33 3.47 -14.25
N THR A 76 -8.45 3.19 -14.89
CA THR A 76 -9.55 2.42 -14.29
C THR A 76 -9.42 0.96 -14.71
N VAL A 77 -9.76 0.06 -13.79
CA VAL A 77 -9.83 -1.36 -14.09
C VAL A 77 -11.22 -1.65 -14.67
N PRO A 78 -11.31 -2.30 -15.84
CA PRO A 78 -12.59 -2.67 -16.43
C PRO A 78 -13.46 -3.47 -15.44
N GLU A 79 -14.77 -3.32 -15.55
CA GLU A 79 -15.68 -4.15 -14.76
C GLU A 79 -15.60 -5.61 -15.22
N GLY A 80 -15.61 -6.52 -14.25
CA GLY A 80 -15.61 -7.95 -14.50
C GLY A 80 -16.08 -8.70 -13.26
N ASN A 81 -16.57 -9.92 -13.47
CA ASN A 81 -16.89 -10.82 -12.37
C ASN A 81 -15.63 -11.60 -11.98
N ALA A 82 -14.97 -11.16 -10.92
CA ALA A 82 -13.73 -11.76 -10.45
C ALA A 82 -13.90 -13.25 -10.05
N ILE A 83 -15.05 -13.62 -9.49
CA ILE A 83 -15.35 -15.02 -9.11
C ILE A 83 -15.51 -15.88 -10.37
N ALA A 84 -16.22 -15.37 -11.39
CA ALA A 84 -16.34 -16.09 -12.66
C ALA A 84 -14.96 -16.27 -13.33
N ALA A 85 -14.13 -15.22 -13.35
CA ALA A 85 -12.77 -15.29 -13.90
C ALA A 85 -11.88 -16.31 -13.16
N GLU A 86 -12.03 -16.42 -11.83
CA GLU A 86 -11.33 -17.44 -11.03
C GLU A 86 -11.79 -18.86 -11.36
N HIS A 87 -13.11 -19.07 -11.52
CA HIS A 87 -13.64 -20.36 -11.96
C HIS A 87 -13.17 -20.74 -13.37
N ASP A 88 -13.14 -19.77 -14.29
CA ASP A 88 -12.68 -19.98 -15.66
C ASP A 88 -11.19 -20.37 -15.69
N ASP A 89 -10.35 -19.70 -14.89
CA ASP A 89 -8.94 -20.05 -14.71
C ASP A 89 -8.77 -21.48 -14.18
N PHE A 90 -9.53 -21.85 -13.15
CA PHE A 90 -9.48 -23.18 -12.57
C PHE A 90 -9.88 -24.26 -13.56
N LEU A 91 -10.98 -24.07 -14.30
CA LEU A 91 -11.45 -25.02 -15.31
C LEU A 91 -10.46 -25.14 -16.48
N GLU A 92 -9.83 -24.04 -16.89
CA GLU A 92 -8.76 -24.04 -17.90
C GLU A 92 -7.52 -24.80 -17.41
N ALA A 93 -7.13 -24.62 -16.14
CA ALA A 93 -6.04 -25.35 -15.51
C ALA A 93 -6.29 -26.86 -15.52
N VAL A 94 -7.50 -27.30 -15.19
CA VAL A 94 -7.89 -28.71 -15.27
C VAL A 94 -7.83 -29.24 -16.71
N ARG A 95 -8.34 -28.48 -17.69
CA ARG A 95 -8.38 -28.90 -19.10
C ARG A 95 -6.99 -29.02 -19.74
N THR A 96 -6.08 -28.12 -19.39
CA THR A 96 -4.75 -28.04 -20.03
C THR A 96 -3.63 -28.67 -19.20
N GLY A 97 -3.89 -29.00 -17.94
CA GLY A 97 -2.88 -29.50 -17.02
C GLY A 97 -1.89 -28.44 -16.54
N ARG A 98 -2.08 -27.15 -16.86
CA ARG A 98 -1.29 -26.06 -16.28
C ARG A 98 -1.68 -25.85 -14.81
N PRO A 99 -0.81 -25.26 -13.97
CA PRO A 99 -1.23 -24.84 -12.63
C PRO A 99 -2.31 -23.72 -12.71
N PRO A 100 -3.29 -23.72 -11.80
CA PRO A 100 -4.20 -22.59 -11.63
C PRO A 100 -3.44 -21.37 -11.10
N LEU A 101 -4.04 -20.19 -11.23
CA LEU A 101 -3.48 -18.91 -10.78
C LEU A 101 -3.11 -18.93 -9.29
N VAL A 102 -3.96 -19.56 -8.47
CA VAL A 102 -3.70 -19.82 -7.05
C VAL A 102 -3.67 -21.32 -6.81
N THR A 103 -2.47 -21.85 -6.57
CA THR A 103 -2.29 -23.28 -6.27
C THR A 103 -2.62 -23.61 -4.81
N ALA A 104 -2.89 -24.89 -4.53
CA ALA A 104 -3.09 -25.35 -3.15
C ALA A 104 -1.87 -25.04 -2.25
N ALA A 105 -0.65 -25.14 -2.78
CA ALA A 105 0.58 -24.81 -2.06
C ALA A 105 0.65 -23.32 -1.71
N ALA A 106 0.30 -22.43 -2.64
CA ALA A 106 0.23 -20.99 -2.39
C ALA A 106 -0.83 -20.65 -1.33
N GLY A 107 -2.01 -21.28 -1.40
CA GLY A 107 -3.06 -21.13 -0.40
C GLY A 107 -2.62 -21.60 1.00
N ALA A 108 -1.96 -22.76 1.09
CA ALA A 108 -1.44 -23.28 2.35
C ALA A 108 -0.38 -22.35 2.96
N ALA A 109 0.55 -21.83 2.16
CA ALA A 109 1.56 -20.88 2.60
C ALA A 109 0.93 -19.57 3.11
N ALA A 110 -0.11 -19.06 2.45
CA ALA A 110 -0.82 -17.87 2.91
C ALA A 110 -1.51 -18.10 4.26
N LEU A 111 -2.16 -19.27 4.45
CA LEU A 111 -2.81 -19.63 5.70
C LEU A 111 -1.82 -19.77 6.86
N GLU A 112 -0.66 -20.36 6.60
CA GLU A 112 0.42 -20.48 7.59
C GLU A 112 0.86 -19.09 8.11
N ILE A 113 1.09 -18.14 7.20
CA ILE A 113 1.46 -16.77 7.60
C ILE A 113 0.31 -16.08 8.35
N ALA A 114 -0.94 -16.26 7.92
CA ALA A 114 -2.09 -15.69 8.61
C ALA A 114 -2.21 -16.23 10.06
N ALA A 115 -1.95 -17.52 10.27
CA ALA A 115 -1.92 -18.12 11.61
C ALA A 115 -0.84 -17.49 12.50
N ARG A 116 0.38 -17.31 11.98
CA ARG A 116 1.47 -16.65 12.71
C ARG A 116 1.15 -15.20 13.08
N VAL A 117 0.45 -14.47 12.20
CA VAL A 117 -0.01 -13.10 12.50
C VAL A 117 -1.00 -13.14 13.67
N LEU A 118 -1.96 -14.06 13.67
CA LEU A 118 -2.91 -14.20 14.78
C LEU A 118 -2.22 -14.52 16.12
N GLU A 119 -1.18 -15.34 16.11
CA GLU A 119 -0.39 -15.65 17.30
C GLU A 119 0.40 -14.44 17.82
N ALA A 120 0.90 -13.59 16.91
CA ALA A 120 1.66 -12.38 17.26
C ALA A 120 0.77 -11.18 17.62
N MET A 121 -0.53 -11.23 17.34
CA MET A 121 -1.45 -10.12 17.57
C MET A 121 -1.80 -9.97 19.06
N GLU A 122 -1.36 -8.87 19.68
CA GLU A 122 -1.82 -8.49 21.01
C GLU A 122 -3.25 -7.90 20.96
N CYS A 123 -4.19 -8.55 21.64
CA CYS A 123 -5.57 -8.09 21.70
C CYS A 123 -5.75 -6.99 22.75
N THR A 124 -5.84 -5.73 22.31
CA THR A 124 -6.30 -4.64 23.18
C THR A 124 -7.82 -4.64 23.26
N ARG A 125 -8.37 -4.73 24.48
CA ARG A 125 -9.82 -4.65 24.71
C ARG A 125 -10.23 -3.20 24.95
N PHE A 126 -11.12 -2.69 24.11
CA PHE A 126 -11.77 -1.39 24.36
C PHE A 126 -12.74 -1.50 25.54
N GLY A 127 -12.79 -0.46 26.38
CA GLY A 127 -13.75 -0.38 27.49
C GLY A 127 -13.35 -1.13 28.77
N VAL A 128 -12.26 -1.90 28.78
CA VAL A 128 -11.64 -2.33 30.03
C VAL A 128 -10.90 -1.11 30.56
N GLY A 129 -11.39 -0.52 31.65
CA GLY A 129 -10.74 0.62 32.31
C GLY A 129 -9.26 0.33 32.49
N ARG A 130 -8.42 1.36 32.31
CA ARG A 130 -6.97 1.27 32.56
C ARG A 130 -6.79 0.62 33.93
N PRO A 131 -6.05 -0.51 34.09
CA PRO A 131 -5.65 -0.93 35.43
C PRO A 131 -4.98 0.27 36.08
N GLU A 132 -5.41 0.63 37.31
CA GLU A 132 -4.94 1.81 38.02
C GLU A 132 -3.45 2.01 37.78
N ALA A 133 -3.10 3.20 37.29
CA ALA A 133 -1.72 3.50 36.97
C ALA A 133 -0.87 3.25 38.22
N VAL A 134 0.02 2.25 38.17
CA VAL A 134 1.18 2.24 39.05
C VAL A 134 1.93 3.55 38.75
N PRO A 135 2.20 4.41 39.75
CA PRO A 135 2.85 5.68 39.51
C PRO A 135 4.25 5.40 38.95
N THR A 136 4.41 5.60 37.64
CA THR A 136 5.70 5.47 36.96
C THR A 136 6.28 6.86 36.81
N ALA A 137 7.49 7.02 37.33
CA ALA A 137 8.20 8.28 37.46
C ALA A 137 8.25 9.10 36.16
N THR A 138 8.14 10.41 36.33
CA THR A 138 8.22 11.47 35.33
C THR A 138 9.55 11.41 34.58
N GLY A 139 9.56 10.79 33.40
CA GLY A 139 10.63 10.95 32.41
C GLY A 139 10.37 12.17 31.51
N PRO A 140 11.40 12.88 31.04
CA PRO A 140 11.21 14.13 30.32
C PRO A 140 10.59 13.92 28.93
N PHE A 141 9.58 14.74 28.64
CA PHE A 141 8.89 14.84 27.37
C PHE A 141 9.79 15.52 26.32
N ILE A 142 10.07 14.87 25.19
CA ILE A 142 10.75 15.49 24.05
C ILE A 142 9.70 15.87 23.01
N PRO A 143 9.43 17.17 22.77
CA PRO A 143 8.48 17.58 21.75
C PRO A 143 9.10 17.46 20.34
N HIS A 144 8.40 16.78 19.44
CA HIS A 144 8.73 16.78 18.01
C HIS A 144 8.49 18.18 17.40
N ARG A 145 9.56 18.80 16.89
CA ARG A 145 9.45 20.02 16.06
C ARG A 145 8.67 19.73 14.78
N LYS A 146 7.62 20.49 14.51
CA LYS A 146 7.06 20.64 13.16
C LYS A 146 8.04 21.50 12.34
N THR A 147 8.55 20.96 11.25
CA THR A 147 9.27 21.74 10.23
C THR A 147 8.28 22.58 9.43
N ALA A 148 8.60 23.87 9.31
CA ALA A 148 7.93 24.83 8.43
C ALA A 148 8.34 24.62 6.96
#